data_AF-A0A9P4L6Z0-F1
#
_entry.id   AF-A0A9P4L6Z0-F1
#
_cell.length_a   1.000
_cell.length_b   1.000
_cell.length_c   1.000
_cell.angle_alpha   90.00
_cell.angle_beta   90.00
_cell.angle_gamma   90.00
#
_symmetry.space_group_name_H-M   'P 1'
#
loop_
_entity.id
_entity.type
_entity.pdbx_description
1 polymer ?
#
loop_
_entity_poly.entity_id
_entity_poly.type
_entity_poly.pdbx_seq_one_letter_code
_entity_poly.pdbx_strand_id
1 'polypeptide(L)'
;MLVLLALQASLQVTLALPKDNTQSLGSLRILDTGVGHRSTPVPRWRTSLRNLTTHGTNASILQQFGPEYAPGSPALPIGAVSLAYSPSTSYLYAATGQGIIRTDVDGSNPKLVIPEKPGQIVSVTVAEREGKLYYGTEYEGLIKSADLDGSNIEVVRNISQGINWDGMSSFMPANAYAGGILVDDEKGWLYWSASRALYDGSVLRAPLHSEGQEQVLADGIDMPGQLRLVGDALYWAEKGRWSSSPTAIKWFDLSQLRKPQPQSQPPSLTSPPVAFTTQTVVHSNESAAIFFEQDYTGDKQTLGIQSFVVYRDGVEQKIWFVAQSSGRTMFGKLVEITWRGSGDGRKAVLEVLTGDTKDVGVPVGLEYVS
;
A
#
# COMPACT_ATOMS: atom_id res chain seq x y z
N MET A 1 -27.25 -77.25 31.45
CA MET A 1 -25.85 -77.08 31.01
C MET A 1 -25.88 -76.19 29.77
N LEU A 2 -25.53 -74.88 29.93
CA LEU A 2 -25.26 -73.86 28.88
C LEU A 2 -26.43 -73.57 27.89
N VAL A 3 -26.68 -72.38 27.34
CA VAL A 3 -25.89 -71.17 27.07
C VAL A 3 -26.82 -69.94 27.17
N LEU A 4 -26.36 -68.87 27.82
CA LEU A 4 -26.93 -67.52 27.80
C LEU A 4 -26.36 -66.78 26.57
N LEU A 5 -27.21 -66.31 25.65
CA LEU A 5 -26.79 -65.49 24.50
C LEU A 5 -27.14 -64.02 24.80
N ALA A 6 -26.13 -63.24 25.22
CA ALA A 6 -26.22 -61.80 25.38
C ALA A 6 -25.91 -61.12 24.04
N LEU A 7 -26.90 -60.40 23.50
CA LEU A 7 -26.76 -59.60 22.29
C LEU A 7 -26.18 -58.23 22.67
N GLN A 8 -24.88 -58.00 22.42
CA GLN A 8 -24.29 -56.67 22.51
C GLN A 8 -24.58 -55.89 21.23
N ALA A 9 -25.44 -54.87 21.33
CA ALA A 9 -25.61 -53.87 20.30
C ALA A 9 -24.54 -52.77 20.49
N SER A 10 -23.57 -52.73 19.58
CA SER A 10 -22.56 -51.68 19.49
C SER A 10 -23.17 -50.42 18.88
N LEU A 11 -23.43 -49.40 19.72
CA LEU A 11 -23.77 -48.06 19.26
C LEU A 11 -22.53 -47.42 18.62
N GLN A 12 -22.50 -47.31 17.29
CA GLN A 12 -21.50 -46.48 16.62
C GLN A 12 -21.97 -45.02 16.69
N VAL A 13 -21.38 -44.26 17.63
CA VAL A 13 -21.48 -42.80 17.64
C VAL A 13 -20.52 -42.27 16.58
N THR A 14 -21.03 -41.99 15.38
CA THR A 14 -20.28 -41.26 14.36
C THR A 14 -20.26 -39.79 14.78
N LEU A 15 -19.18 -39.36 15.45
CA LEU A 15 -18.86 -37.95 15.61
C LEU A 15 -18.59 -37.40 14.21
N ALA A 16 -19.61 -36.80 13.59
CA ALA A 16 -19.40 -35.94 12.44
C ALA A 16 -18.49 -34.79 12.90
N LEU A 17 -17.24 -34.81 12.46
CA LEU A 17 -16.35 -33.66 12.55
C LEU A 17 -17.12 -32.44 12.03
N PRO A 18 -17.11 -31.30 12.74
CA PRO A 18 -17.68 -30.08 12.18
C PRO A 18 -17.03 -29.89 10.81
N LYS A 19 -17.86 -29.72 9.77
CA LYS A 19 -17.38 -29.28 8.47
C LYS A 19 -16.51 -28.06 8.76
N ASP A 20 -15.22 -28.14 8.42
CA ASP A 20 -14.38 -26.96 8.34
C ASP A 20 -15.18 -25.94 7.55
N ASN A 21 -15.65 -24.89 8.23
CA ASN A 21 -16.01 -23.67 7.56
C ASN A 21 -14.71 -23.24 6.91
N THR A 22 -14.50 -23.65 5.65
CA THR A 22 -13.56 -23.00 4.76
C THR A 22 -14.05 -21.57 4.66
N GLN A 23 -13.66 -20.74 5.63
CA GLN A 23 -13.62 -19.30 5.47
C GLN A 23 -13.02 -19.10 4.09
N SER A 24 -13.72 -18.37 3.22
CA SER A 24 -13.16 -17.99 1.94
C SER A 24 -11.79 -17.40 2.25
N LEU A 25 -10.73 -18.11 1.86
CA LEU A 25 -9.40 -17.57 2.03
C LEU A 25 -9.38 -16.31 1.17
N GLY A 26 -9.27 -15.17 1.83
CA GLY A 26 -9.15 -13.89 1.15
C GLY A 26 -8.00 -13.93 0.13
N SER A 27 -7.97 -12.93 -0.73
CA SER A 27 -7.02 -12.87 -1.82
C SER A 27 -6.33 -11.52 -1.88
N LEU A 28 -5.14 -11.52 -2.43
CA LEU A 28 -4.33 -10.32 -2.61
C LEU A 28 -4.52 -9.81 -4.03
N ARG A 29 -4.76 -8.50 -4.15
CA ARG A 29 -4.80 -7.78 -5.42
C ARG A 29 -3.52 -7.00 -5.56
N ILE A 30 -2.80 -7.22 -6.65
CA ILE A 30 -1.56 -6.52 -6.96
C ILE A 30 -1.76 -5.71 -8.23
N LEU A 31 -1.52 -4.40 -8.14
CA LEU A 31 -1.38 -3.53 -9.30
C LEU A 31 0.10 -3.40 -9.63
N ASP A 32 0.45 -3.66 -10.88
CA ASP A 32 1.83 -3.62 -11.35
C ASP A 32 2.00 -2.64 -12.52
N THR A 33 3.16 -1.99 -12.60
CA THR A 33 3.40 -0.93 -13.59
C THR A 33 3.46 -1.45 -15.02
N GLY A 34 3.72 -2.75 -15.21
CA GLY A 34 4.14 -3.32 -16.49
C GLY A 34 5.63 -3.08 -16.78
N VAL A 35 6.13 -3.64 -17.88
CA VAL A 35 7.56 -3.61 -18.23
C VAL A 35 7.76 -3.16 -19.68
N GLY A 36 8.50 -2.07 -19.85
CA GLY A 36 8.77 -1.43 -21.14
C GLY A 36 10.01 -1.96 -21.88
N HIS A 37 10.35 -1.31 -23.00
CA HIS A 37 11.35 -1.77 -23.99
C HIS A 37 12.77 -2.06 -23.42
N ARG A 38 13.14 -1.45 -22.30
CA ARG A 38 14.53 -1.42 -21.80
C ARG A 38 14.90 -2.56 -20.86
N SER A 39 13.95 -3.40 -20.45
CA SER A 39 14.19 -4.44 -19.45
C SER A 39 14.52 -5.78 -20.11
N THR A 40 15.68 -5.94 -20.72
CA THR A 40 16.19 -7.26 -21.10
C THR A 40 16.86 -7.91 -19.88
N PRO A 41 16.63 -9.21 -19.56
CA PRO A 41 15.86 -10.22 -20.31
C PRO A 41 14.39 -10.40 -19.86
N VAL A 42 13.82 -9.44 -19.12
CA VAL A 42 12.47 -9.57 -18.55
C VAL A 42 11.40 -9.52 -19.66
N PRO A 43 10.40 -10.42 -19.66
CA PRO A 43 9.26 -10.33 -20.57
C PRO A 43 8.60 -8.94 -20.50
N ARG A 44 8.14 -8.42 -21.64
CA ARG A 44 7.39 -7.15 -21.67
C ARG A 44 5.93 -7.44 -21.42
N TRP A 45 5.30 -6.70 -20.52
CA TRP A 45 3.85 -6.80 -20.28
C TRP A 45 3.25 -5.43 -19.98
N ARG A 46 1.94 -5.33 -20.20
CA ARG A 46 1.12 -4.15 -19.90
C ARG A 46 1.00 -3.95 -18.40
N THR A 47 0.73 -2.72 -17.98
CA THR A 47 0.22 -2.45 -16.63
C THR A 47 -0.92 -3.39 -16.33
N SER A 48 -0.85 -4.18 -15.25
CA SER A 48 -1.82 -5.24 -15.00
C SER A 48 -2.31 -5.24 -13.55
N LEU A 49 -3.56 -5.64 -13.39
CA LEU A 49 -4.14 -6.03 -12.11
C LEU A 49 -4.06 -7.56 -12.00
N ARG A 50 -3.55 -8.03 -10.86
CA ARG A 50 -3.23 -9.44 -10.62
C ARG A 50 -3.90 -9.92 -9.34
N ASN A 51 -4.14 -11.22 -9.28
CA ASN A 51 -4.68 -11.92 -8.13
C ASN A 51 -3.72 -13.01 -7.68
N LEU A 52 -3.50 -13.11 -6.37
CA LEU A 52 -2.80 -14.19 -5.70
C LEU A 52 -3.58 -14.61 -4.45
N THR A 53 -3.41 -15.85 -3.99
CA THR A 53 -3.85 -16.22 -2.64
C THR A 53 -3.04 -15.47 -1.58
N THR A 54 -3.50 -15.45 -0.33
CA THR A 54 -2.72 -14.95 0.82
C THR A 54 -1.41 -15.71 1.06
N HIS A 55 -1.21 -16.85 0.41
CA HIS A 55 0.03 -17.62 0.44
C HIS A 55 0.93 -17.37 -0.79
N GLY A 56 0.58 -16.39 -1.63
CA GLY A 56 1.35 -16.04 -2.83
C GLY A 56 1.27 -17.06 -3.95
N THR A 57 0.25 -17.93 -3.95
CA THR A 57 0.03 -18.95 -4.98
C THR A 57 -1.14 -18.59 -5.90
N ASN A 58 -1.35 -19.38 -6.96
CA ASN A 58 -2.43 -19.21 -7.94
C ASN A 58 -2.45 -17.82 -8.60
N ALA A 59 -1.26 -17.31 -8.94
CA ALA A 59 -1.12 -16.04 -9.61
C ALA A 59 -1.89 -16.03 -10.94
N SER A 60 -2.68 -14.98 -11.14
CA SER A 60 -3.47 -14.76 -12.36
C SER A 60 -3.55 -13.28 -12.70
N ILE A 61 -3.57 -12.96 -13.99
CA ILE A 61 -3.83 -11.59 -14.47
C ILE A 61 -5.34 -11.44 -14.60
N LEU A 62 -5.90 -10.51 -13.85
CA LEU A 62 -7.33 -10.18 -13.87
C LEU A 62 -7.65 -9.20 -15.00
N GLN A 63 -6.81 -8.17 -15.15
CA GLN A 63 -7.00 -7.12 -16.16
C GLN A 63 -5.66 -6.57 -16.63
N GLN A 64 -5.59 -6.16 -17.89
CA GLN A 64 -4.47 -5.40 -18.44
C GLN A 64 -4.94 -4.04 -18.94
N PHE A 65 -4.18 -2.99 -18.64
CA PHE A 65 -4.52 -1.62 -19.01
C PHE A 65 -3.64 -1.12 -20.16
N GLY A 66 -4.18 -0.18 -20.93
CA GLY A 66 -3.54 0.39 -22.10
C GLY A 66 -4.03 -0.19 -23.43
N PRO A 67 -3.58 0.38 -24.57
CA PRO A 67 -4.09 0.03 -25.88
C PRO A 67 -3.86 -1.45 -26.23
N GLU A 68 -4.82 -2.06 -26.92
CA GLU A 68 -4.64 -3.34 -27.59
C GLU A 68 -3.76 -3.16 -28.84
N TYR A 69 -2.90 -4.14 -29.14
CA TYR A 69 -1.85 -3.97 -30.14
C TYR A 69 -2.33 -4.19 -31.57
N ALA A 70 -1.76 -3.41 -32.49
CA ALA A 70 -1.60 -3.85 -33.87
C ALA A 70 -0.56 -5.00 -33.94
N PRO A 71 -0.72 -6.00 -34.82
CA PRO A 71 0.23 -7.10 -34.96
C PRO A 71 1.67 -6.58 -35.16
N GLY A 72 2.60 -6.99 -34.29
CA GLY A 72 4.04 -6.70 -34.41
C GLY A 72 4.59 -5.52 -33.59
N SER A 73 3.77 -4.80 -32.83
CA SER A 73 4.26 -3.74 -31.92
C SER A 73 4.45 -4.22 -30.48
N PRO A 74 5.50 -3.78 -29.76
CA PRO A 74 5.77 -4.22 -28.40
C PRO A 74 4.77 -3.62 -27.41
N ALA A 75 4.50 -4.39 -26.34
CA ALA A 75 3.61 -3.94 -25.31
C ALA A 75 4.14 -2.75 -24.51
N LEU A 76 3.45 -1.61 -24.58
CA LEU A 76 3.80 -0.43 -23.77
C LEU A 76 2.90 -0.34 -22.54
N PRO A 77 3.48 -0.35 -21.32
CA PRO A 77 2.72 -0.07 -20.11
C PRO A 77 2.24 1.38 -20.08
N ILE A 78 1.09 1.61 -19.45
CA ILE A 78 0.61 2.96 -19.12
C ILE A 78 1.15 3.45 -17.77
N GLY A 79 1.84 2.57 -17.03
CA GLY A 79 2.33 2.83 -15.69
C GLY A 79 1.22 2.78 -14.63
N ALA A 80 1.61 2.46 -13.41
CA ALA A 80 0.74 2.49 -12.23
C ALA A 80 1.53 3.04 -11.05
N VAL A 81 0.82 3.55 -10.04
CA VAL A 81 1.45 4.12 -8.84
C VAL A 81 0.79 3.70 -7.53
N SER A 82 -0.51 3.41 -7.54
CA SER A 82 -1.29 3.15 -6.32
C SER A 82 -2.57 2.39 -6.65
N LEU A 83 -3.02 1.57 -5.71
CA LEU A 83 -4.26 0.81 -5.76
C LEU A 83 -5.04 1.08 -4.48
N ALA A 84 -6.35 1.26 -4.59
CA ALA A 84 -7.26 1.31 -3.46
C ALA A 84 -8.43 0.35 -3.67
N TYR A 85 -8.90 -0.29 -2.60
CA TYR A 85 -10.05 -1.18 -2.60
C TYR A 85 -11.19 -0.57 -1.80
N SER A 86 -12.42 -0.66 -2.33
CA SER A 86 -13.63 -0.29 -1.62
C SER A 86 -14.48 -1.52 -1.28
N PRO A 87 -14.50 -1.98 0.00
CA PRO A 87 -15.32 -3.11 0.41
C PRO A 87 -16.82 -2.88 0.23
N SER A 88 -17.33 -1.66 0.47
CA SER A 88 -18.77 -1.37 0.36
C SER A 88 -19.30 -1.47 -1.07
N THR A 89 -18.46 -1.16 -2.06
CA THR A 89 -18.86 -1.16 -3.48
C THR A 89 -18.27 -2.31 -4.28
N SER A 90 -17.33 -3.08 -3.71
CA SER A 90 -16.58 -4.12 -4.43
C SER A 90 -15.89 -3.58 -5.69
N TYR A 91 -15.31 -2.39 -5.59
CA TYR A 91 -14.52 -1.78 -6.66
C TYR A 91 -13.06 -1.64 -6.26
N LEU A 92 -12.18 -1.72 -7.26
CA LEU A 92 -10.77 -1.36 -7.18
C LEU A 92 -10.55 -0.08 -7.97
N TYR A 93 -9.70 0.80 -7.45
CA TYR A 93 -9.31 2.06 -8.07
C TYR A 93 -7.80 2.04 -8.29
N ALA A 94 -7.40 1.89 -9.55
CA ALA A 94 -6.01 1.88 -9.98
C ALA A 94 -5.60 3.27 -10.44
N ALA A 95 -4.67 3.91 -9.72
CA ALA A 95 -4.01 5.13 -10.18
C ALA A 95 -2.91 4.76 -11.19
N THR A 96 -3.05 5.28 -12.41
CA THR A 96 -2.22 4.95 -13.57
C THR A 96 -1.68 6.22 -14.24
N GLY A 97 -0.81 6.05 -15.23
CA GLY A 97 -0.38 7.17 -16.08
C GLY A 97 -1.47 7.73 -16.99
N GLN A 98 -2.72 7.26 -16.91
CA GLN A 98 -3.87 7.85 -17.61
C GLN A 98 -4.90 8.49 -16.66
N GLY A 99 -4.64 8.46 -15.35
CA GLY A 99 -5.61 8.83 -14.32
C GLY A 99 -6.04 7.63 -13.47
N ILE A 100 -7.20 7.73 -12.81
CA ILE A 100 -7.75 6.64 -11.98
C ILE A 100 -8.74 5.82 -12.80
N ILE A 101 -8.44 4.53 -12.91
CA ILE A 101 -9.29 3.53 -13.55
C ILE A 101 -9.97 2.71 -12.45
N ARG A 102 -11.29 2.66 -12.48
CA ARG A 102 -12.10 1.78 -11.63
C ARG A 102 -12.32 0.44 -12.32
N THR A 103 -12.26 -0.66 -11.58
CA THR A 103 -12.68 -2.00 -12.03
C THR A 103 -13.53 -2.67 -10.95
N ASP A 104 -14.24 -3.73 -11.32
CA ASP A 104 -14.74 -4.71 -10.36
C ASP A 104 -13.56 -5.44 -9.70
N VAL A 105 -13.78 -6.11 -8.56
CA VAL A 105 -12.70 -6.82 -7.83
C VAL A 105 -12.06 -7.96 -8.64
N ASP A 106 -12.81 -8.53 -9.58
CA ASP A 106 -12.34 -9.55 -10.52
C ASP A 106 -11.61 -8.96 -11.73
N GLY A 107 -11.46 -7.64 -11.79
CA GLY A 107 -10.81 -6.89 -12.86
C GLY A 107 -11.71 -6.52 -14.03
N SER A 108 -12.97 -6.98 -14.05
CA SER A 108 -13.91 -6.67 -15.13
C SER A 108 -14.39 -5.20 -15.08
N ASN A 109 -15.08 -4.79 -16.15
CA ASN A 109 -15.69 -3.45 -16.29
C ASN A 109 -14.75 -2.25 -16.04
N PRO A 110 -13.53 -2.22 -16.63
CA PRO A 110 -12.62 -1.11 -16.46
C PRO A 110 -13.22 0.21 -16.99
N LYS A 111 -13.25 1.23 -16.15
CA LYS A 111 -13.73 2.58 -16.48
C LYS A 111 -12.76 3.63 -15.99
N LEU A 112 -12.28 4.50 -16.90
CA LEU A 112 -11.56 5.71 -16.50
C LEU A 112 -12.56 6.66 -15.82
N VAL A 113 -12.40 6.86 -14.51
CA VAL A 113 -13.30 7.71 -13.70
C VAL A 113 -12.73 9.10 -13.49
N ILE A 114 -11.42 9.22 -13.30
CA ILE A 114 -10.74 10.52 -13.15
C ILE A 114 -9.66 10.62 -14.23
N PRO A 115 -9.86 11.44 -15.28
CA PRO A 115 -8.82 11.75 -16.24
C PRO A 115 -7.90 12.85 -15.67
N GLU A 116 -6.62 12.57 -15.54
CA GLU A 116 -5.58 13.55 -15.17
C GLU A 116 -4.43 13.48 -16.17
N LYS A 117 -3.53 14.47 -16.16
CA LYS A 117 -2.37 14.42 -17.05
C LYS A 117 -1.50 13.20 -16.71
N PRO A 118 -0.81 12.61 -17.70
CA PRO A 118 0.07 11.48 -17.44
C PRO A 118 1.10 11.77 -16.36
N GLY A 119 1.21 10.85 -15.40
CA GLY A 119 2.15 10.95 -14.28
C GLY A 119 1.76 11.95 -13.19
N GLN A 120 0.55 12.53 -13.24
CA GLN A 120 0.14 13.53 -12.25
C GLN A 120 -0.29 12.93 -10.92
N ILE A 121 -0.99 11.79 -10.92
CA ILE A 121 -1.49 11.15 -9.69
C ILE A 121 -0.38 10.31 -9.07
N VAL A 122 -0.23 10.38 -7.75
CA VAL A 122 0.78 9.62 -6.98
C VAL A 122 0.21 8.70 -5.92
N SER A 123 -1.01 8.95 -5.46
CA SER A 123 -1.69 8.14 -4.46
C SER A 123 -3.20 8.24 -4.63
N VAL A 124 -3.91 7.19 -4.25
CA VAL A 124 -5.38 7.15 -4.19
C VAL A 124 -5.82 6.36 -2.96
N THR A 125 -6.92 6.78 -2.33
CA THR A 125 -7.59 6.06 -1.26
C THR A 125 -9.10 6.28 -1.34
N VAL A 126 -9.86 5.43 -0.66
CA VAL A 126 -11.33 5.50 -0.59
C VAL A 126 -11.72 5.90 0.84
N ALA A 127 -12.58 6.93 0.95
CA ALA A 127 -13.28 7.26 2.18
C ALA A 127 -14.67 6.59 2.14
N GLU A 128 -14.79 5.44 2.79
CA GLU A 128 -15.95 4.54 2.67
C GLU A 128 -17.27 5.19 3.12
N ARG A 129 -17.28 5.95 4.22
CA ARG A 129 -18.49 6.57 4.75
C ARG A 129 -18.91 7.80 3.95
N GLU A 130 -17.95 8.52 3.38
CA GLU A 130 -18.23 9.67 2.52
C GLU A 130 -18.61 9.26 1.09
N GLY A 131 -18.25 8.05 0.66
CA GLY A 131 -18.42 7.63 -0.72
C GLY A 131 -17.56 8.46 -1.67
N LYS A 132 -16.32 8.77 -1.25
CA LYS A 132 -15.39 9.61 -2.01
C LYS A 132 -14.04 8.96 -2.24
N LEU A 133 -13.43 9.29 -3.37
CA LEU A 133 -12.02 9.08 -3.64
C LEU A 133 -11.24 10.28 -3.13
N TYR A 134 -10.08 10.03 -2.54
CA TYR A 134 -9.08 11.04 -2.22
C TYR A 134 -7.78 10.68 -2.93
N TYR A 135 -7.17 11.65 -3.61
CA TYR A 135 -5.98 11.39 -4.41
C TYR A 135 -4.99 12.56 -4.40
N GLY A 136 -3.71 12.21 -4.47
CA GLY A 136 -2.59 13.15 -4.42
C GLY A 136 -2.04 13.42 -5.81
N THR A 137 -1.61 14.65 -6.04
CA THR A 137 -1.01 15.08 -7.31
C THR A 137 0.44 15.53 -7.12
N GLU A 138 1.37 15.03 -7.95
CA GLU A 138 2.81 15.26 -7.79
C GLU A 138 3.20 16.69 -8.17
N TYR A 139 2.81 17.12 -9.37
CA TYR A 139 3.25 18.39 -9.95
C TYR A 139 2.49 19.60 -9.39
N GLU A 140 1.26 19.40 -8.94
CA GLU A 140 0.45 20.46 -8.33
C GLU A 140 0.60 20.51 -6.81
N GLY A 141 1.02 19.40 -6.17
CA GLY A 141 1.11 19.30 -4.72
C GLY A 141 -0.25 19.44 -4.03
N LEU A 142 -1.32 19.00 -4.71
CA LEU A 142 -2.69 19.04 -4.21
C LEU A 142 -3.15 17.67 -3.74
N ILE A 143 -3.98 17.68 -2.69
CA ILE A 143 -4.89 16.59 -2.35
C ILE A 143 -6.26 16.99 -2.87
N LYS A 144 -6.84 16.15 -3.72
CA LYS A 144 -8.16 16.33 -4.32
C LYS A 144 -9.10 15.23 -3.83
N SER A 145 -10.40 15.51 -3.85
CA SER A 145 -11.45 14.50 -3.67
C SER A 145 -12.40 14.50 -4.86
N ALA A 146 -13.10 13.39 -5.04
CA ALA A 146 -14.14 13.20 -6.04
C ALA A 146 -15.14 12.15 -5.54
N ASP A 147 -16.33 12.10 -6.10
CA ASP A 147 -17.25 10.97 -5.89
C ASP A 147 -16.65 9.67 -6.48
N LEU A 148 -17.14 8.51 -6.05
CA LEU A 148 -16.64 7.20 -6.52
C LEU A 148 -16.75 6.97 -8.04
N ASP A 149 -17.60 7.74 -8.73
CA ASP A 149 -17.71 7.70 -10.19
C ASP A 149 -16.80 8.72 -10.91
N GLY A 150 -16.05 9.52 -10.16
CA GLY A 150 -15.13 10.56 -10.62
C GLY A 150 -15.76 11.93 -10.82
N SER A 151 -17.04 12.11 -10.51
CA SER A 151 -17.69 13.43 -10.54
C SER A 151 -17.34 14.27 -9.32
N ASN A 152 -17.73 15.55 -9.35
CA ASN A 152 -17.56 16.50 -8.23
C ASN A 152 -16.12 16.62 -7.71
N ILE A 153 -15.15 16.70 -8.62
CA ILE A 153 -13.74 16.89 -8.27
C ILE A 153 -13.57 18.24 -7.56
N GLU A 154 -12.98 18.21 -6.37
CA GLU A 154 -12.69 19.39 -5.55
C GLU A 154 -11.26 19.33 -4.99
N VAL A 155 -10.68 20.50 -4.73
CA VAL A 155 -9.39 20.60 -4.04
C VAL A 155 -9.67 20.60 -2.55
N VAL A 156 -9.15 19.60 -1.84
CA VAL A 156 -9.27 19.47 -0.38
C VAL A 156 -8.17 20.25 0.30
N ARG A 157 -6.94 20.17 -0.22
CA ARG A 157 -5.77 20.80 0.39
C ARG A 157 -4.65 21.05 -0.62
N ASN A 158 -3.95 22.17 -0.45
CA ASN A 158 -2.66 22.42 -1.08
C ASN A 158 -1.56 22.17 -0.05
N ILE A 159 -0.72 21.16 -0.30
CA ILE A 159 0.33 20.75 0.65
C ILE A 159 1.74 21.13 0.19
N SER A 160 1.89 21.79 -0.97
CA SER A 160 3.19 22.13 -1.56
C SER A 160 4.02 23.11 -0.70
N GLN A 161 3.49 23.71 0.38
CA GLN A 161 4.21 24.66 1.25
C GLN A 161 4.96 25.78 0.49
N GLY A 162 4.45 26.16 -0.69
CA GLY A 162 5.12 27.03 -1.64
C GLY A 162 4.89 26.55 -3.07
N ILE A 163 4.82 27.48 -4.01
CA ILE A 163 4.35 27.23 -5.38
C ILE A 163 5.55 27.35 -6.35
N ASN A 164 5.93 26.27 -7.04
CA ASN A 164 6.72 26.32 -8.28
C ASN A 164 5.78 26.31 -9.51
N TRP A 165 4.64 26.99 -9.41
CA TRP A 165 3.68 27.16 -10.49
C TRP A 165 3.97 28.47 -11.20
N ASP A 166 4.87 28.44 -12.17
CA ASP A 166 4.97 29.49 -13.19
C ASP A 166 3.97 29.28 -14.34
N GLY A 167 3.07 28.28 -14.23
CA GLY A 167 2.15 27.91 -15.30
C GLY A 167 2.85 27.35 -16.55
N MET A 168 4.17 27.19 -16.52
CA MET A 168 4.91 26.47 -17.54
C MET A 168 5.00 25.00 -17.13
N SER A 169 4.92 24.11 -18.11
CA SER A 169 5.17 22.68 -17.95
C SER A 169 6.63 22.45 -17.52
N SER A 170 6.95 22.70 -16.25
CA SER A 170 8.24 22.34 -15.70
C SER A 170 8.18 20.85 -15.34
N PHE A 171 9.17 20.07 -15.80
CA PHE A 171 9.35 18.67 -15.38
C PHE A 171 9.77 18.56 -13.90
N MET A 172 9.52 19.60 -13.09
CA MET A 172 9.88 19.67 -11.68
C MET A 172 8.64 19.42 -10.83
N PRO A 173 8.68 18.46 -9.90
CA PRO A 173 7.56 18.21 -8.99
C PRO A 173 7.31 19.42 -8.10
N ALA A 174 6.12 19.46 -7.48
CA ALA A 174 5.81 20.42 -6.43
C ALA A 174 6.82 20.29 -5.28
N ASN A 175 6.97 21.35 -4.48
CA ASN A 175 7.87 21.37 -3.33
C ASN A 175 7.53 20.26 -2.31
N ALA A 176 6.25 19.89 -2.25
CA ALA A 176 5.78 18.69 -1.56
C ALA A 176 4.61 18.06 -2.30
N TYR A 177 4.50 16.74 -2.23
CA TYR A 177 3.35 15.97 -2.71
C TYR A 177 2.99 14.83 -1.76
N ALA A 178 1.76 14.32 -1.88
CA ALA A 178 1.21 13.30 -1.00
C ALA A 178 1.55 11.90 -1.51
N GLY A 179 2.68 11.34 -1.07
CA GLY A 179 3.14 10.00 -1.45
C GLY A 179 2.20 8.87 -0.97
N GLY A 180 1.35 9.18 -0.01
CA GLY A 180 0.29 8.33 0.52
C GLY A 180 -0.76 9.20 1.20
N ILE A 181 -2.03 8.82 1.04
CA ILE A 181 -3.18 9.50 1.64
C ILE A 181 -4.03 8.45 2.33
N LEU A 182 -4.60 8.83 3.47
CA LEU A 182 -5.54 8.02 4.22
C LEU A 182 -6.60 8.96 4.83
N VAL A 183 -7.86 8.52 4.79
CA VAL A 183 -8.98 9.21 5.42
C VAL A 183 -9.53 8.34 6.54
N ASP A 184 -9.66 8.92 7.74
CA ASP A 184 -10.42 8.38 8.87
C ASP A 184 -11.68 9.23 8.98
N ASP A 185 -12.68 8.91 8.15
CA ASP A 185 -13.94 9.64 8.04
C ASP A 185 -14.81 9.50 9.30
N GLU A 186 -14.68 8.38 10.03
CA GLU A 186 -15.30 8.20 11.33
C GLU A 186 -14.81 9.22 12.36
N LYS A 187 -13.50 9.48 12.41
CA LYS A 187 -12.93 10.46 13.34
C LYS A 187 -12.73 11.85 12.72
N GLY A 188 -13.03 12.02 11.44
CA GLY A 188 -12.92 13.28 10.69
C GLY A 188 -11.48 13.74 10.46
N TRP A 189 -10.54 12.82 10.21
CA TRP A 189 -9.13 13.14 9.98
C TRP A 189 -8.65 12.74 8.58
N LEU A 190 -7.89 13.65 7.96
CA LEU A 190 -7.08 13.39 6.77
C LEU A 190 -5.63 13.18 7.22
N TYR A 191 -5.00 12.10 6.76
CA TYR A 191 -3.59 11.81 6.96
C TYR A 191 -2.87 11.76 5.61
N TRP A 192 -1.64 12.25 5.56
CA TRP A 192 -0.81 12.13 4.37
C TRP A 192 0.66 12.06 4.71
N SER A 193 1.41 11.35 3.88
CA SER A 193 2.87 11.44 3.82
C SER A 193 3.26 12.51 2.83
N ALA A 194 3.92 13.57 3.30
CA ALA A 194 4.47 14.60 2.45
C ALA A 194 5.90 14.21 2.07
N SER A 195 6.14 13.95 0.78
CA SER A 195 7.50 13.81 0.25
C SER A 195 8.02 15.20 -0.12
N ARG A 196 9.12 15.65 0.50
CA ARG A 196 9.79 16.93 0.20
C ARG A 196 11.28 16.71 -0.05
N ALA A 197 11.82 17.38 -1.07
CA ALA A 197 13.25 17.51 -1.35
C ALA A 197 14.07 16.22 -1.08
N LEU A 198 15.32 16.35 -0.64
CA LEU A 198 16.18 15.22 -0.27
C LEU A 198 16.08 15.05 1.26
N TYR A 199 15.39 14.03 1.75
CA TYR A 199 15.31 13.63 3.17
C TYR A 199 14.42 14.48 4.10
N ASP A 200 13.53 15.33 3.58
CA ASP A 200 12.62 16.15 4.40
C ASP A 200 11.16 15.65 4.33
N GLY A 201 10.98 14.34 4.33
CA GLY A 201 9.66 13.73 4.35
C GLY A 201 9.00 13.85 5.72
N SER A 202 7.68 13.91 5.74
CA SER A 202 6.90 13.93 6.98
C SER A 202 5.60 13.14 6.85
N VAL A 203 5.07 12.69 7.97
CA VAL A 203 3.68 12.20 8.08
C VAL A 203 2.90 13.26 8.85
N LEU A 204 1.80 13.72 8.25
CA LEU A 204 0.96 14.76 8.82
C LEU A 204 -0.48 14.30 8.92
N ARG A 205 -1.25 15.03 9.71
CA ARG A 205 -2.71 14.97 9.68
C ARG A 205 -3.33 16.35 9.87
N ALA A 206 -4.58 16.48 9.44
CA ALA A 206 -5.41 17.65 9.70
C ALA A 206 -6.89 17.24 9.75
N PRO A 207 -7.78 18.07 10.32
CA PRO A 207 -9.21 17.83 10.19
C PRO A 207 -9.63 17.73 8.72
N LEU A 208 -10.56 16.82 8.44
CA LEU A 208 -10.97 16.50 7.07
C LEU A 208 -11.79 17.63 6.41
N HIS A 209 -12.64 18.31 7.18
CA HIS A 209 -13.58 19.33 6.66
C HIS A 209 -13.38 20.74 7.21
N SER A 210 -12.33 20.96 8.01
CA SER A 210 -12.07 22.29 8.57
C SER A 210 -10.64 22.72 8.31
N GLU A 211 -10.42 24.03 8.31
CA GLU A 211 -9.09 24.64 8.19
C GLU A 211 -8.24 24.49 9.46
N GLY A 212 -8.50 23.45 10.26
CA GLY A 212 -7.72 23.18 11.46
C GLY A 212 -6.24 22.97 11.14
N GLN A 213 -5.40 23.23 12.15
CA GLN A 213 -3.95 23.20 12.00
C GLN A 213 -3.44 21.79 11.65
N GLU A 214 -2.46 21.78 10.74
CA GLU A 214 -1.71 20.57 10.41
C GLU A 214 -0.87 20.13 11.61
N GLN A 215 -0.88 18.83 11.89
CA GLN A 215 -0.09 18.21 12.93
C GLN A 215 0.94 17.30 12.29
N VAL A 216 2.23 17.59 12.52
CA VAL A 216 3.33 16.70 12.12
C VAL A 216 3.40 15.57 13.13
N LEU A 217 3.20 14.34 12.66
CA LEU A 217 3.25 13.12 13.46
C LEU A 217 4.66 12.50 13.44
N ALA A 218 5.36 12.66 12.31
CA ALA A 218 6.75 12.25 12.13
C ALA A 218 7.41 13.13 11.06
N ASP A 219 8.71 13.39 11.20
CA ASP A 219 9.54 14.20 10.29
C ASP A 219 10.88 13.50 10.00
N GLY A 220 11.69 14.11 9.11
CA GLY A 220 13.00 13.56 8.71
C GLY A 220 12.92 12.20 8.01
N ILE A 221 11.82 11.94 7.30
CA ILE A 221 11.54 10.64 6.69
C ILE A 221 12.10 10.58 5.27
N ASP A 222 12.80 9.49 4.92
CA ASP A 222 13.28 9.28 3.55
C ASP A 222 12.16 8.70 2.66
N MET A 223 11.65 9.54 1.74
CA MET A 223 10.65 9.17 0.74
C MET A 223 9.44 8.44 1.35
N PRO A 224 8.67 9.09 2.23
CA PRO A 224 7.49 8.46 2.84
C PRO A 224 6.45 8.17 1.76
N GLY A 225 5.89 6.96 1.78
CA GLY A 225 4.97 6.43 0.78
C GLY A 225 3.59 6.14 1.38
N GLN A 226 3.04 4.99 1.02
CA GLN A 226 1.69 4.58 1.42
C GLN A 226 1.47 4.65 2.95
N LEU A 227 0.27 5.05 3.35
CA LEU A 227 -0.22 5.03 4.73
C LEU A 227 -1.30 3.95 4.90
N ARG A 228 -1.39 3.37 6.10
CA ARG A 228 -2.50 2.48 6.51
C ARG A 228 -2.87 2.75 7.96
N LEU A 229 -4.15 2.63 8.30
CA LEU A 229 -4.62 2.76 9.69
C LEU A 229 -5.36 1.49 10.10
N VAL A 230 -4.97 0.94 11.25
CA VAL A 230 -5.64 -0.20 11.88
C VAL A 230 -5.89 0.12 13.34
N GLY A 231 -7.14 0.42 13.68
CA GLY A 231 -7.51 0.90 15.01
C GLY A 231 -6.89 2.27 15.30
N ASP A 232 -6.07 2.37 16.35
CA ASP A 232 -5.30 3.59 16.70
C ASP A 232 -3.83 3.50 16.24
N ALA A 233 -3.46 2.52 15.39
CA ALA A 233 -2.10 2.39 14.85
C ALA A 233 -2.01 2.89 13.40
N LEU A 234 -1.26 3.98 13.19
CA LEU A 234 -0.96 4.54 11.88
C LEU A 234 0.38 3.97 11.37
N TYR A 235 0.36 3.31 10.22
CA TYR A 235 1.51 2.73 9.56
C TYR A 235 1.90 3.55 8.32
N TRP A 236 3.19 3.60 8.00
CA TRP A 236 3.68 4.13 6.72
C TRP A 236 4.87 3.33 6.19
N ALA A 237 5.04 3.38 4.87
CA ALA A 237 6.23 2.88 4.21
C ALA A 237 7.25 4.02 4.00
N GLU A 238 8.53 3.70 4.15
CA GLU A 238 9.67 4.52 3.73
C GLU A 238 10.30 3.80 2.54
N LYS A 239 10.21 4.39 1.34
CA LYS A 239 10.61 3.68 0.11
C LYS A 239 12.12 3.59 -0.05
N GLY A 240 12.84 4.54 0.55
CA GLY A 240 14.24 4.78 0.23
C GLY A 240 14.38 5.47 -1.13
N ARG A 241 15.20 6.51 -1.19
CA ARG A 241 15.34 7.34 -2.40
C ARG A 241 16.13 6.68 -3.53
N TRP A 242 17.18 5.96 -3.20
CA TRP A 242 18.14 5.41 -4.16
C TRP A 242 18.12 3.90 -4.16
N SER A 243 18.75 3.30 -5.17
CA SER A 243 18.94 1.84 -5.26
C SER A 243 19.78 1.24 -4.14
N SER A 244 20.28 2.04 -3.20
CA SER A 244 20.97 1.60 -1.97
C SER A 244 20.34 2.16 -0.69
N SER A 245 19.29 2.98 -0.80
CA SER A 245 18.62 3.56 0.37
C SER A 245 17.89 2.47 1.16
N PRO A 246 17.88 2.56 2.50
CA PRO A 246 17.06 1.67 3.31
C PRO A 246 15.58 1.88 3.03
N THR A 247 14.79 0.83 3.23
CA THR A 247 13.33 0.86 3.19
C THR A 247 12.80 0.29 4.49
N ALA A 248 11.66 0.80 4.93
CA ALA A 248 11.07 0.40 6.19
C ALA A 248 9.54 0.46 6.15
N ILE A 249 8.90 -0.31 7.03
CA ILE A 249 7.53 -0.04 7.48
C ILE A 249 7.64 0.40 8.92
N LYS A 250 7.07 1.55 9.24
CA LYS A 250 7.02 2.09 10.60
C LYS A 250 5.59 2.30 11.02
N TRP A 251 5.38 2.47 12.31
CA TRP A 251 4.08 2.80 12.87
C TRP A 251 4.15 3.78 14.04
N PHE A 252 3.01 4.42 14.28
CA PHE A 252 2.77 5.41 15.31
C PHE A 252 1.44 5.10 16.00
N ASP A 253 1.47 5.06 17.34
CA ASP A 253 0.27 4.91 18.17
C ASP A 253 -0.43 6.28 18.36
N LEU A 254 -1.58 6.45 17.71
CA LEU A 254 -2.40 7.66 17.81
C LEU A 254 -2.90 7.94 19.23
N SER A 255 -2.90 6.93 20.13
CA SER A 255 -3.24 7.15 21.55
C SER A 255 -2.25 8.09 22.24
N GLN A 256 -1.01 8.21 21.73
CA GLN A 256 -0.01 9.17 22.22
C GLN A 256 -0.51 10.62 22.16
N LEU A 257 -1.41 10.93 21.22
CA LEU A 257 -1.97 12.27 21.04
C LEU A 257 -2.99 12.64 22.13
N ARG A 258 -3.49 11.65 22.88
CA ARG A 258 -4.40 11.85 24.02
C ARG A 258 -3.64 12.03 25.34
N LYS A 259 -2.35 11.71 25.38
CA LYS A 259 -1.55 11.84 26.60
C LYS A 259 -1.28 13.33 26.86
N PRO A 260 -1.43 13.80 28.10
CA PRO A 260 -1.00 15.16 28.46
C PRO A 260 0.47 15.30 28.08
N GLN A 261 0.80 16.28 27.24
CA GLN A 261 2.21 16.63 27.05
C GLN A 261 2.77 17.02 28.42
N PRO A 262 3.95 16.52 28.82
CA PRO A 262 4.57 16.93 30.06
C PRO A 262 4.67 18.45 30.08
N GLN A 263 3.93 19.11 30.97
CA GLN A 263 4.07 20.54 31.25
C GLN A 263 5.39 20.76 32.00
N SER A 264 6.52 20.50 31.35
CA SER A 264 7.83 20.86 31.87
C SER A 264 8.38 22.00 31.03
N GLN A 265 8.11 23.21 31.52
CA GLN A 265 8.55 24.54 31.09
C GLN A 265 7.59 25.32 30.18
N PRO A 266 7.43 26.64 30.42
CA PRO A 266 6.74 27.53 29.48
C PRO A 266 7.41 27.43 28.11
N PRO A 267 6.64 27.52 27.00
CA PRO A 267 7.19 27.38 25.66
C PRO A 267 8.28 28.44 25.46
N SER A 268 9.54 28.01 25.49
CA SER A 268 10.62 28.83 24.96
C SER A 268 10.41 28.89 23.45
N LEU A 269 10.50 30.07 22.85
CA LEU A 269 10.39 30.27 21.40
C LEU A 269 11.47 29.51 20.59
N THR A 270 12.34 28.76 21.26
CA THR A 270 13.49 28.06 20.71
C THR A 270 13.51 26.56 21.02
N SER A 271 12.52 26.03 21.75
CA SER A 271 12.45 24.59 22.02
C SER A 271 11.97 23.86 20.76
N PRO A 272 12.72 22.88 20.24
CA PRO A 272 12.24 22.07 19.14
C PRO A 272 10.94 21.35 19.53
N PRO A 273 10.01 21.11 18.58
CA PRO A 273 8.79 20.36 18.85
C PRO A 273 9.09 19.03 19.52
N VAL A 274 8.27 18.62 20.49
CA VAL A 274 8.39 17.31 21.13
C VAL A 274 8.10 16.24 20.08
N ALA A 275 9.15 15.52 19.65
CA ALA A 275 9.02 14.45 18.67
C ALA A 275 8.24 13.28 19.26
N PHE A 276 7.23 12.80 18.52
CA PHE A 276 6.49 11.60 18.88
C PHE A 276 7.35 10.35 18.72
N THR A 277 7.15 9.34 19.59
CA THR A 277 7.88 8.08 19.47
C THR A 277 7.25 7.21 18.39
N THR A 278 8.04 6.86 17.38
CA THR A 278 7.68 5.94 16.31
C THR A 278 8.38 4.59 16.50
N GLN A 279 7.84 3.53 15.92
CA GLN A 279 8.41 2.19 15.98
C GLN A 279 8.62 1.62 14.58
N THR A 280 9.72 0.91 14.38
CA THR A 280 10.01 0.20 13.13
C THR A 280 9.45 -1.22 13.20
N VAL A 281 8.62 -1.57 12.22
CA VAL A 281 8.02 -2.90 12.05
C VAL A 281 8.88 -3.77 11.15
N VAL A 282 9.40 -3.16 10.08
CA VAL A 282 10.29 -3.78 9.10
C VAL A 282 11.38 -2.79 8.78
N HIS A 283 12.60 -3.28 8.67
CA HIS A 283 13.71 -2.52 8.11
C HIS A 283 14.53 -3.39 7.15
N SER A 284 15.06 -2.78 6.08
CA SER A 284 15.78 -3.50 5.04
C SER A 284 17.08 -4.21 5.49
N ASN A 285 17.57 -3.90 6.70
CA ASN A 285 18.73 -4.57 7.31
C ASN A 285 18.38 -5.91 7.98
N GLU A 286 17.09 -6.22 8.15
CA GLU A 286 16.64 -7.43 8.86
C GLU A 286 16.79 -8.70 8.02
N SER A 287 16.68 -8.60 6.68
CA SER A 287 16.75 -9.76 5.79
C SER A 287 17.31 -9.42 4.42
N ALA A 288 18.54 -9.89 4.17
CA ALA A 288 19.16 -9.70 2.87
C ALA A 288 18.41 -10.45 1.74
N ALA A 289 17.82 -11.59 2.05
CA ALA A 289 17.06 -12.40 1.10
C ALA A 289 15.77 -11.73 0.62
N ILE A 290 15.24 -10.76 1.37
CA ILE A 290 14.07 -10.00 0.98
C ILE A 290 14.49 -8.77 0.18
N PHE A 291 15.41 -7.98 0.72
CA PHE A 291 15.67 -6.63 0.23
C PHE A 291 16.81 -6.53 -0.78
N PHE A 292 17.48 -7.63 -1.12
CA PHE A 292 18.53 -7.61 -2.13
C PHE A 292 18.37 -8.75 -3.15
N GLU A 293 18.71 -8.43 -4.40
CA GLU A 293 18.84 -9.37 -5.51
C GLU A 293 20.12 -9.06 -6.29
N GLN A 294 20.61 -10.04 -7.06
CA GLN A 294 21.66 -9.79 -8.06
C GLN A 294 21.04 -9.85 -9.44
N ASP A 295 21.32 -8.86 -10.26
CA ASP A 295 20.93 -8.92 -11.67
C ASP A 295 21.86 -9.79 -12.52
N TYR A 296 21.55 -9.88 -13.81
CA TYR A 296 22.33 -10.70 -14.75
C TYR A 296 23.75 -10.16 -14.99
N THR A 297 24.07 -8.93 -14.57
CA THR A 297 25.45 -8.41 -14.60
C THR A 297 26.19 -8.66 -13.27
N GLY A 298 25.50 -9.25 -12.28
CA GLY A 298 26.02 -9.47 -10.93
C GLY A 298 25.91 -8.24 -10.03
N ASP A 299 25.27 -7.16 -10.50
CA ASP A 299 25.09 -5.96 -9.71
C ASP A 299 24.00 -6.19 -8.66
N LYS A 300 24.32 -5.79 -7.42
CA LYS A 300 23.40 -5.89 -6.30
C LYS A 300 22.31 -4.82 -6.44
N GLN A 301 21.07 -5.27 -6.57
CA GLN A 301 19.87 -4.45 -6.60
C GLN A 301 19.23 -4.45 -5.22
N THR A 302 18.88 -3.26 -4.69
CA THR A 302 18.06 -3.14 -3.48
C THR A 302 16.59 -3.04 -3.87
N LEU A 303 15.75 -3.76 -3.13
CA LEU A 303 14.31 -3.71 -3.29
C LEU A 303 13.71 -2.75 -2.25
N GLY A 304 12.91 -1.79 -2.71
CA GLY A 304 12.16 -0.85 -1.87
C GLY A 304 10.72 -1.29 -1.69
N ILE A 305 10.18 -1.16 -0.48
CA ILE A 305 8.76 -1.45 -0.18
C ILE A 305 7.89 -0.42 -0.92
N GLN A 306 6.96 -0.89 -1.76
CA GLN A 306 6.11 0.00 -2.56
C GLN A 306 4.73 0.20 -1.97
N SER A 307 4.13 -0.90 -1.51
CA SER A 307 2.79 -0.94 -0.95
C SER A 307 2.69 -2.09 0.04
N PHE A 308 1.81 -1.93 1.02
CA PHE A 308 1.54 -2.93 2.05
C PHE A 308 0.08 -2.88 2.47
N VAL A 309 -0.37 -3.97 3.07
CA VAL A 309 -1.67 -4.09 3.70
C VAL A 309 -1.49 -4.72 5.08
N VAL A 310 -2.23 -4.21 6.06
CA VAL A 310 -2.22 -4.71 7.43
C VAL A 310 -3.57 -5.35 7.68
N TYR A 311 -3.57 -6.65 7.98
CA TYR A 311 -4.77 -7.39 8.33
C TYR A 311 -4.77 -7.71 9.81
N ARG A 312 -5.95 -7.56 10.43
CA ARG A 312 -6.17 -7.88 11.84
C ARG A 312 -7.61 -8.31 12.05
N ASP A 313 -7.81 -9.50 12.63
CA ASP A 313 -9.13 -10.05 13.00
C ASP A 313 -9.30 -10.25 14.51
N GLY A 314 -8.51 -9.51 15.29
CA GLY A 314 -8.50 -9.56 16.75
C GLY A 314 -7.62 -10.67 17.33
N VAL A 315 -7.37 -11.75 16.58
CA VAL A 315 -6.49 -12.86 17.00
C VAL A 315 -5.18 -12.82 16.23
N GLU A 316 -5.27 -12.73 14.92
CA GLU A 316 -4.15 -12.71 14.01
C GLU A 316 -3.83 -11.27 13.60
N GLN A 317 -2.54 -11.00 13.42
CA GLN A 317 -2.06 -9.80 12.76
C GLN A 317 -1.09 -10.25 11.67
N LYS A 318 -1.36 -9.83 10.44
CA LYS A 318 -0.51 -10.07 9.28
C LYS A 318 -0.22 -8.76 8.59
N ILE A 319 0.98 -8.65 8.03
CA ILE A 319 1.30 -7.61 7.06
C ILE A 319 1.77 -8.30 5.80
N TRP A 320 1.12 -8.01 4.70
CA TRP A 320 1.67 -8.32 3.39
C TRP A 320 2.25 -7.04 2.80
N PHE A 321 3.41 -7.14 2.18
CA PHE A 321 3.98 -6.03 1.43
C PHE A 321 4.60 -6.51 0.13
N VAL A 322 4.61 -5.59 -0.82
CA VAL A 322 5.31 -5.78 -2.09
C VAL A 322 6.56 -4.92 -2.13
N ALA A 323 7.64 -5.51 -2.60
CA ALA A 323 8.91 -4.82 -2.78
C ALA A 323 9.38 -4.95 -4.23
N GLN A 324 9.99 -3.90 -4.77
CA GLN A 324 10.54 -3.90 -6.13
C GLN A 324 11.95 -3.32 -6.18
N SER A 325 12.74 -3.73 -7.17
CA SER A 325 14.03 -3.08 -7.45
C SER A 325 13.85 -1.73 -8.16
N SER A 326 14.80 -0.83 -7.96
CA SER A 326 14.90 0.46 -8.68
C SER A 326 15.93 0.45 -9.83
N GLY A 327 16.50 -0.73 -10.12
CA GLY A 327 17.54 -0.93 -11.13
C GLY A 327 17.03 -1.18 -12.54
N ARG A 328 17.95 -1.55 -13.43
CA ARG A 328 17.62 -1.91 -14.84
C ARG A 328 16.86 -3.23 -14.93
N THR A 329 17.18 -4.16 -14.04
CA THR A 329 16.50 -5.43 -13.91
C THR A 329 15.39 -5.29 -12.87
N MET A 330 14.17 -5.58 -13.29
CA MET A 330 12.99 -5.44 -12.45
C MET A 330 12.74 -6.75 -11.69
N PHE A 331 12.85 -6.66 -10.38
CA PHE A 331 12.50 -7.71 -9.44
C PHE A 331 11.26 -7.27 -8.68
N GLY A 332 10.33 -8.21 -8.44
CA GLY A 332 9.18 -8.01 -7.58
C GLY A 332 9.10 -9.13 -6.56
N LYS A 333 8.76 -8.80 -5.32
CA LYS A 333 8.49 -9.79 -4.27
C LYS A 333 7.18 -9.48 -3.57
N LEU A 334 6.46 -10.53 -3.20
CA LEU A 334 5.40 -10.50 -2.20
C LEU A 334 5.92 -11.16 -0.93
N VAL A 335 5.80 -10.44 0.18
CA VAL A 335 6.31 -10.87 1.49
C VAL A 335 5.19 -10.81 2.50
N GLU A 336 5.14 -11.82 3.36
CA GLU A 336 4.28 -11.87 4.55
C GLU A 336 5.10 -11.64 5.81
N ILE A 337 4.50 -10.96 6.79
CA ILE A 337 4.99 -10.85 8.15
C ILE A 337 3.99 -11.52 9.08
N THR A 338 4.48 -12.47 9.85
CA THR A 338 3.74 -13.09 10.95
C THR A 338 4.46 -12.89 12.27
N TRP A 339 3.72 -12.73 13.36
CA TRP A 339 4.29 -12.69 14.70
C TRP A 339 4.12 -14.06 15.35
N ARG A 340 5.22 -14.81 15.49
CA ARG A 340 5.20 -16.13 16.15
C ARG A 340 5.52 -15.99 17.63
N GLY A 341 4.77 -16.69 18.49
CA GLY A 341 4.97 -16.75 19.95
C GLY A 341 3.87 -16.10 20.80
N SER A 342 3.92 -16.32 22.13
CA SER A 342 3.01 -15.72 23.12
C SER A 342 3.71 -14.60 23.92
N GLY A 343 3.03 -13.48 24.15
CA GLY A 343 3.51 -12.35 24.97
C GLY A 343 4.39 -11.32 24.23
N ASP A 344 5.09 -10.48 24.99
CA ASP A 344 5.85 -9.31 24.50
C ASP A 344 7.15 -9.65 23.75
N GLY A 345 7.53 -10.94 23.69
CA GLY A 345 8.73 -11.44 23.01
C GLY A 345 8.52 -11.87 21.55
N ARG A 346 7.37 -11.57 20.95
CA ARG A 346 7.06 -11.93 19.56
C ARG A 346 8.07 -11.29 18.60
N LYS A 347 8.85 -12.12 17.91
CA LYS A 347 9.66 -11.67 16.78
C LYS A 347 8.82 -11.76 15.51
N ALA A 348 8.84 -10.69 14.73
CA ALA A 348 8.34 -10.72 13.37
C ALA A 348 9.14 -11.76 12.57
N VAL A 349 8.44 -12.63 11.87
CA VAL A 349 8.99 -13.57 10.90
C VAL A 349 8.57 -13.09 9.53
N LEU A 350 9.55 -12.78 8.69
CA LEU A 350 9.32 -12.36 7.32
C LEU A 350 9.49 -13.56 6.39
N GLU A 351 8.51 -13.80 5.53
CA GLU A 351 8.47 -14.91 4.60
C GLU A 351 8.22 -14.39 3.18
N VAL A 352 9.11 -14.73 2.23
CA VAL A 352 8.88 -14.44 0.81
C VAL A 352 7.88 -15.46 0.28
N LEU A 353 6.66 -15.01 0.00
CA LEU A 353 5.60 -15.88 -0.51
C LEU A 353 5.82 -16.19 -2.01
N THR A 354 6.24 -15.20 -2.77
CA THR A 354 6.72 -15.38 -4.15
C THR A 354 7.69 -14.26 -4.52
N GLY A 355 8.72 -14.61 -5.29
CA GLY A 355 9.66 -13.68 -5.91
C GLY A 355 9.72 -13.82 -7.44
N ASP A 356 8.78 -14.56 -8.04
CA ASP A 356 8.69 -14.65 -9.50
C ASP A 356 8.00 -13.38 -10.03
N THR A 357 8.77 -12.54 -10.72
CA THR A 357 8.24 -11.31 -11.35
C THR A 357 7.11 -11.62 -12.35
N LYS A 358 6.98 -12.85 -12.87
CA LYS A 358 5.82 -13.25 -13.68
C LYS A 358 4.53 -13.28 -12.89
N ASP A 359 4.59 -13.60 -11.60
CA ASP A 359 3.44 -13.69 -10.70
C ASP A 359 3.03 -12.30 -10.22
N VAL A 360 3.98 -11.54 -9.66
CA VAL A 360 3.72 -10.26 -8.99
C VAL A 360 3.91 -9.02 -9.88
N GLY A 361 4.53 -9.18 -11.05
CA GLY A 361 4.84 -8.07 -11.94
C GLY A 361 5.89 -7.12 -11.35
N VAL A 362 5.74 -5.83 -11.66
CA VAL A 362 6.47 -4.72 -11.04
C VAL A 362 5.53 -4.01 -10.06
N PRO A 363 5.39 -4.53 -8.83
CA PRO A 363 4.25 -4.21 -7.99
C PRO A 363 4.35 -2.82 -7.37
N VAL A 364 3.26 -2.06 -7.42
CA VAL A 364 3.14 -0.69 -6.89
C VAL A 364 1.92 -0.47 -6.02
N GLY A 365 0.90 -1.33 -6.13
CA GLY A 365 -0.26 -1.32 -5.25
C GLY A 365 -0.58 -2.72 -4.76
N LEU A 366 -0.98 -2.84 -3.49
CA LEU A 366 -1.37 -4.09 -2.85
C LEU A 366 -2.61 -3.86 -1.99
N GLU A 367 -3.64 -4.68 -2.21
CA GLU A 367 -4.86 -4.69 -1.41
C GLU A 367 -5.24 -6.12 -1.02
N TYR A 368 -5.87 -6.26 0.15
CA TYR A 368 -6.47 -7.51 0.61
C TYR A 368 -7.98 -7.48 0.39
N VAL A 369 -8.52 -8.53 -0.21
CA VAL A 369 -9.93 -8.72 -0.49
C VAL A 369 -10.40 -9.97 0.24
N SER A 370 -11.29 -9.79 1.22
CA SER A 370 -11.88 -10.86 2.05
C SER A 370 -12.93 -11.69 1.33
#